data_AF-A0A914EMB1-F1
#
_entry.id   AF-A0A914EMB1-F1
#
_cell.length_a   1.000
_cell.length_b   1.000
_cell.length_c   1.000
_cell.angle_alpha   90.00
_cell.angle_beta   90.00
_cell.angle_gamma   90.00
#
_symmetry.space_group_name_H-M   'P 1'
#
loop_
_entity.id
_entity.type
_entity.pdbx_description
1 polymer ?
#
loop_
_entity_poly.entity_id
_entity_poly.type
_entity_poly.pdbx_seq_one_letter_code
_entity_poly.pdbx_strand_id
1 'polypeptide(L)'
;MSTEHCCCGYIHTGALIIGCLGIIFGIIGLLAFVVTGNGHHITGSALNIIIGGCIIYADKYHKPGGYLPYLIVGAIGIVFFTVFIIFNIIVAIAVPGTLSNHTQAYGTQHKEIDSKTAIRVMFFFVAAVMAFLDCIAIWFWMVVYRAYQHMKGVEEYDRGQTYQVKLNV
;
A
#
# COMPACT_ATOMS: atom_id res chain seq x y z
N MET A 1 -4.90 37.76 -3.35
CA MET A 1 -4.59 36.32 -3.44
C MET A 1 -4.06 36.05 -4.83
N SER A 2 -2.74 36.12 -5.00
CA SER A 2 -2.08 35.70 -6.23
C SER A 2 -2.21 34.18 -6.31
N THR A 3 -3.07 33.72 -7.23
CA THR A 3 -3.08 32.34 -7.70
C THR A 3 -1.82 32.12 -8.51
N GLU A 4 -0.69 31.91 -7.83
CA GLU A 4 0.48 31.35 -8.46
C GLU A 4 0.10 29.96 -8.94
N HIS A 5 0.02 29.81 -10.26
CA HIS A 5 -0.07 28.54 -10.96
C HIS A 5 1.22 27.73 -10.72
N CYS A 6 1.41 27.26 -9.49
CA CYS A 6 2.35 26.19 -9.22
C CYS A 6 1.83 24.95 -9.95
N CYS A 7 2.66 24.35 -10.80
CA CYS A 7 2.42 23.06 -11.44
C CYS A 7 2.14 21.89 -10.45
N CYS A 8 2.12 22.19 -9.14
CA CYS A 8 1.80 21.30 -8.02
C CYS A 8 0.32 21.31 -7.56
N GLY A 9 -0.58 22.05 -8.23
CA GLY A 9 -2.00 22.13 -7.87
C GLY A 9 -2.76 20.78 -7.85
N TYR A 10 -2.16 19.71 -8.37
CA TYR A 10 -2.73 18.36 -8.42
C TYR A 10 -2.34 17.44 -7.24
N ILE A 11 -1.48 17.87 -6.31
CA ILE A 11 -1.05 17.02 -5.19
C ILE A 11 -2.25 16.66 -4.28
N HIS A 12 -3.16 17.61 -4.04
CA HIS A 12 -4.41 17.38 -3.32
C HIS A 12 -5.32 16.39 -4.06
N THR A 13 -5.43 16.55 -5.39
CA THR A 13 -6.25 15.66 -6.23
C THR A 13 -5.77 14.21 -6.15
N GLY A 14 -4.45 13.99 -6.11
CA GLY A 14 -3.86 12.66 -5.99
C GLY A 14 -4.23 11.95 -4.69
N ALA A 15 -4.10 12.62 -3.54
CA ALA A 15 -4.45 12.04 -2.25
C ALA A 15 -5.96 11.74 -2.14
N LEU A 16 -6.81 12.61 -2.68
CA LEU A 16 -8.27 12.41 -2.71
C LEU A 16 -8.64 11.19 -3.57
N ILE A 17 -8.03 11.04 -4.76
CA ILE A 17 -8.22 9.85 -5.60
C ILE A 17 -7.84 8.58 -4.84
N ILE A 18 -6.71 8.57 -4.14
CA ILE A 18 -6.26 7.42 -3.35
C ILE A 18 -7.26 7.09 -2.24
N GLY A 19 -7.78 8.10 -1.54
CA GLY A 19 -8.83 7.94 -0.52
C GLY A 19 -10.10 7.32 -1.09
N CYS A 20 -10.57 7.80 -2.24
CA CYS A 20 -11.73 7.27 -2.94
C CYS A 20 -11.52 5.82 -3.41
N LEU A 21 -10.36 5.51 -4.00
CA LEU A 21 -10.01 4.15 -4.40
C LEU A 21 -10.00 3.20 -3.19
N GLY A 22 -9.43 3.64 -2.06
CA GLY A 22 -9.45 2.86 -0.82
C GLY A 22 -10.86 2.48 -0.36
N ILE A 23 -11.79 3.43 -0.40
CA ILE A 23 -13.21 3.18 -0.06
C ILE A 23 -13.84 2.21 -1.08
N ILE A 24 -13.65 2.43 -2.38
CA ILE A 24 -14.21 1.57 -3.44
C ILE A 24 -13.71 0.13 -3.29
N PHE A 25 -12.39 -0.07 -3.17
CA PHE A 25 -11.82 -1.40 -2.98
C PHE A 25 -12.22 -2.04 -1.65
N GLY A 26 -12.40 -1.25 -0.60
CA GLY A 26 -12.95 -1.74 0.67
C GLY A 26 -14.39 -2.23 0.54
N ILE A 27 -15.25 -1.49 -0.17
CA ILE A 27 -16.64 -1.92 -0.43
C ILE A 27 -16.66 -3.20 -1.26
N ILE A 28 -15.85 -3.28 -2.31
CA ILE A 28 -15.73 -4.49 -3.15
C ILE A 28 -15.28 -5.69 -2.30
N GLY A 29 -14.31 -5.50 -1.41
CA GLY A 29 -13.82 -6.57 -0.54
C GLY A 29 -14.88 -7.04 0.48
N LEU A 30 -15.72 -6.14 1.00
CA LEU A 30 -16.87 -6.51 1.84
C LEU A 30 -17.92 -7.29 1.04
N LEU A 31 -18.21 -6.90 -0.20
CA LEU A 31 -19.11 -7.65 -1.08
C LEU A 31 -18.55 -9.05 -1.38
N ALA A 32 -17.24 -9.16 -1.62
CA ALA A 32 -16.58 -10.45 -1.82
C ALA A 32 -16.68 -11.35 -0.58
N PHE A 33 -16.62 -10.79 0.63
CA PHE A 33 -16.87 -11.53 1.87
C PHE A 33 -18.29 -12.12 1.88
N VAL A 34 -19.31 -11.34 1.53
CA VAL A 34 -20.71 -11.81 1.49
C VAL A 34 -20.87 -12.99 0.53
N VAL A 35 -20.16 -13.00 -0.60
CA VAL A 35 -20.24 -14.06 -1.61
C VAL A 35 -19.44 -15.31 -1.21
N THR A 36 -18.25 -15.14 -0.63
CA THR A 36 -17.32 -16.26 -0.38
C THR A 36 -17.40 -16.84 1.03
N GLY A 37 -17.96 -16.08 1.99
CA GLY A 37 -17.96 -16.44 3.41
C GLY A 37 -16.57 -16.40 4.08
N ASN A 38 -15.53 -15.94 3.39
CA ASN A 38 -14.16 -15.97 3.92
C ASN A 38 -13.84 -14.70 4.72
N GLY A 39 -13.78 -14.84 6.05
CA GLY A 39 -13.58 -13.74 7.00
C GLY A 39 -12.28 -12.94 6.82
N HIS A 40 -11.27 -13.48 6.13
CA HIS A 40 -10.02 -12.75 5.86
C HIS A 40 -10.23 -11.44 5.10
N HIS A 41 -11.28 -11.33 4.28
CA HIS A 41 -11.58 -10.11 3.53
C HIS A 41 -12.15 -8.99 4.40
N ILE A 42 -12.73 -9.28 5.57
CA ILE A 42 -13.41 -8.28 6.40
C ILE A 42 -12.42 -7.27 6.96
N THR A 43 -11.36 -7.75 7.62
CA THR A 43 -10.43 -6.87 8.35
C THR A 43 -9.71 -5.91 7.43
N GLY A 44 -9.17 -6.40 6.30
CA GLY A 44 -8.49 -5.55 5.32
C GLY A 44 -9.44 -4.54 4.66
N SER A 45 -10.67 -4.96 4.36
CA SER A 45 -11.67 -4.09 3.73
C SER A 45 -12.14 -2.98 4.67
N ALA A 46 -12.40 -3.31 5.94
CA ALA A 46 -12.77 -2.33 6.96
C ALA A 46 -11.66 -1.29 7.16
N LEU A 47 -10.41 -1.73 7.25
CA LEU A 47 -9.25 -0.83 7.34
C LEU A 47 -9.14 0.09 6.13
N ASN A 48 -9.32 -0.43 4.91
CA ASN A 48 -9.29 0.40 3.70
C ASN A 48 -10.37 1.49 3.69
N ILE A 49 -11.59 1.17 4.15
CA ILE A 49 -12.67 2.15 4.26
C ILE A 49 -12.34 3.22 5.30
N ILE A 50 -11.86 2.81 6.48
CA ILE A 50 -11.50 3.74 7.57
C ILE A 50 -10.37 4.66 7.10
N ILE A 51 -9.29 4.10 6.54
CA ILE A 51 -8.12 4.86 6.10
C ILE A 51 -8.48 5.79 4.93
N GLY A 52 -9.25 5.30 3.96
CA GLY A 52 -9.74 6.14 2.85
C GLY A 52 -10.62 7.29 3.34
N GLY A 53 -11.49 7.03 4.31
CA GLY A 53 -12.28 8.05 5.00
C GLY A 53 -11.42 9.07 5.75
N CYS A 54 -10.37 8.61 6.45
CA CYS A 54 -9.42 9.50 7.13
C CYS A 54 -8.70 10.44 6.16
N ILE A 55 -8.27 9.94 4.99
CA ILE A 55 -7.63 10.76 3.95
C ILE A 55 -8.59 11.83 3.42
N ILE A 56 -9.83 11.45 3.09
CA ILE A 56 -10.84 12.40 2.58
C ILE A 56 -11.20 13.43 3.66
N TYR A 57 -11.31 12.99 4.92
CA TYR A 57 -11.53 13.89 6.04
C TYR A 57 -10.36 14.87 6.23
N ALA A 58 -9.12 14.37 6.13
CA ALA A 58 -7.92 15.18 6.27
C ALA A 58 -7.86 16.30 5.22
N ASP A 59 -8.16 15.96 3.95
CA ASP A 59 -8.18 16.90 2.84
C ASP A 59 -9.29 17.95 3.01
N LYS A 60 -10.53 17.50 3.27
CA LYS A 60 -11.69 18.38 3.42
C LYS A 60 -11.55 19.38 4.56
N TYR A 61 -11.00 18.95 5.69
CA TYR A 61 -10.86 19.79 6.88
C TYR A 61 -9.47 20.39 7.05
N HIS A 62 -8.58 20.24 6.07
CA HIS A 62 -7.19 20.72 6.11
C HIS A 62 -6.46 20.30 7.41
N LYS A 63 -6.68 19.07 7.87
CA LYS A 63 -6.08 18.52 9.09
C LYS A 63 -5.01 17.50 8.72
N PRO A 64 -3.72 17.84 8.78
CA PRO A 64 -2.65 16.92 8.34
C PRO A 64 -2.60 15.62 9.17
N GLY A 65 -3.07 15.66 10.43
CA GLY A 65 -3.16 14.48 11.27
C GLY A 65 -3.99 13.33 10.68
N GLY A 66 -4.96 13.60 9.81
CA GLY A 66 -5.79 12.55 9.19
C GLY A 66 -5.07 11.71 8.13
N TYR A 67 -3.90 12.13 7.63
CA TYR A 67 -3.07 11.32 6.73
C TYR A 67 -2.20 10.30 7.48
N LEU A 68 -1.97 10.50 8.78
CA LEU A 68 -1.08 9.66 9.58
C LEU A 68 -1.48 8.17 9.59
N PRO A 69 -2.77 7.78 9.73
CA PRO A 69 -3.14 6.37 9.72
C PRO A 69 -2.73 5.66 8.44
N TYR A 70 -2.92 6.29 7.27
CA TYR A 70 -2.48 5.75 5.98
C TYR A 70 -0.96 5.60 5.93
N LEU A 71 -0.22 6.64 6.36
CA LEU A 71 1.23 6.63 6.31
C LEU A 71 1.85 5.57 7.22
N ILE A 72 1.33 5.41 8.44
CA ILE A 72 1.80 4.42 9.41
C ILE A 72 1.49 3.01 8.93
N VAL A 73 0.22 2.73 8.59
CA VAL A 73 -0.19 1.40 8.14
C VAL A 73 0.49 1.03 6.82
N GLY A 74 0.62 1.97 5.89
CA GLY A 74 1.31 1.79 4.62
C GLY A 74 2.80 1.50 4.80
N ALA A 75 3.49 2.24 5.67
CA ALA A 75 4.91 2.00 5.93
C ALA A 75 5.15 0.63 6.56
N ILE A 76 4.32 0.24 7.53
CA ILE A 76 4.37 -1.10 8.14
C ILE A 76 4.11 -2.16 7.05
N GLY A 77 3.08 -1.97 6.23
CA GLY A 77 2.73 -2.88 5.14
C GLY A 77 3.87 -3.09 4.14
N ILE A 78 4.48 -2.00 3.65
CA ILE A 78 5.62 -2.05 2.74
C ILE A 78 6.77 -2.86 3.35
N VAL A 79 7.14 -2.60 4.61
CA VAL A 79 8.20 -3.37 5.29
C VAL A 79 7.87 -4.86 5.35
N PHE A 80 6.65 -5.23 5.75
CA PHE A 80 6.22 -6.63 5.79
C PHE A 80 6.22 -7.28 4.41
N PHE A 81 5.73 -6.59 3.37
CA PHE A 81 5.72 -7.09 1.99
C PHE A 81 7.14 -7.27 1.43
N THR A 82 8.03 -6.30 1.63
CA THR A 82 9.43 -6.41 1.22
C THR A 82 10.12 -7.61 1.89
N VAL A 83 9.93 -7.80 3.20
CA VAL A 83 10.47 -8.98 3.93
C VAL A 83 9.89 -10.27 3.37
N PHE A 84 8.58 -10.31 3.08
CA PHE A 84 7.93 -11.47 2.48
C PHE A 84 8.47 -11.79 1.08
N ILE A 85 8.73 -10.79 0.23
CA ILE A 85 9.33 -10.98 -1.09
C ILE A 85 10.74 -11.57 -0.95
N ILE A 86 11.57 -11.02 -0.06
CA ILE A 86 12.92 -11.54 0.21
C ILE A 86 12.84 -13.00 0.67
N PHE A 87 11.93 -13.32 1.59
CA PHE A 87 11.70 -14.69 2.04
C PHE A 87 11.32 -15.63 0.90
N ASN A 88 10.41 -15.22 0.00
CA ASN A 88 10.03 -16.03 -1.17
C ASN A 88 11.19 -16.26 -2.14
N ILE A 89 12.05 -15.25 -2.34
CA ILE A 89 13.26 -15.39 -3.17
C ILE A 89 14.24 -16.38 -2.51
N ILE A 90 14.45 -16.28 -1.20
CA ILE A 90 15.29 -17.23 -0.45
C ILE A 90 14.74 -18.65 -0.60
N VAL A 91 13.44 -18.87 -0.42
CA VAL A 91 12.81 -20.18 -0.61
C VAL A 91 12.98 -20.68 -2.05
N ALA A 92 12.79 -19.82 -3.05
CA ALA A 92 12.95 -20.19 -4.46
C ALA A 92 14.38 -20.66 -4.80
N ILE A 93 15.40 -20.05 -4.19
CA ILE A 93 16.81 -20.42 -4.36
C ILE A 93 17.17 -21.64 -3.50
N ALA A 94 16.70 -21.63 -2.26
CA ALA A 94 17.11 -22.57 -1.21
C ALA A 94 16.39 -23.91 -1.27
N VAL A 95 15.26 -24.06 -1.98
CA VAL A 95 14.60 -25.36 -2.17
C VAL A 95 15.41 -26.21 -3.18
N PRO A 96 16.21 -27.18 -2.71
CA PRO A 96 16.98 -28.07 -3.55
C PRO A 96 16.23 -29.41 -3.56
N GLY A 97 15.28 -29.58 -4.48
CA GLY A 97 14.72 -30.90 -4.80
C GLY A 97 13.86 -31.61 -3.74
N THR A 98 13.69 -31.12 -2.50
CA THR A 98 12.92 -31.81 -1.45
C THR A 98 11.43 -31.98 -1.79
N LEU A 99 10.83 -31.03 -2.51
CA LEU A 99 9.47 -31.16 -3.04
C LEU A 99 9.36 -32.23 -4.15
N SER A 100 10.41 -32.42 -4.94
CA SER A 100 10.41 -33.43 -6.01
C SER A 100 10.41 -34.85 -5.49
N ASN A 101 11.00 -35.08 -4.31
CA ASN A 101 11.01 -36.40 -3.69
C ASN A 101 9.62 -36.83 -3.18
N HIS A 102 8.75 -35.88 -2.79
CA HIS A 102 7.37 -36.19 -2.41
C HIS A 102 6.40 -36.29 -3.59
N THR A 103 6.67 -35.61 -4.72
CA THR A 103 5.83 -35.78 -5.92
C THR A 103 6.14 -37.07 -6.68
N GLN A 104 7.37 -37.60 -6.59
CA GLN A 104 7.75 -38.90 -7.18
C GLN A 104 7.03 -40.11 -6.54
N ALA A 105 6.51 -39.99 -5.32
CA ALA A 105 5.82 -41.09 -4.64
C ALA A 105 4.44 -41.43 -5.24
N TYR A 106 3.85 -40.53 -6.03
CA TYR A 106 2.60 -40.75 -6.78
C TYR A 106 2.94 -40.95 -8.26
N GLY A 107 3.27 -42.19 -8.60
CA GLY A 107 3.90 -42.58 -9.85
C GLY A 107 3.29 -42.00 -11.13
N THR A 108 4.06 -41.19 -11.83
CA THR A 108 3.99 -41.01 -13.30
C THR A 108 5.38 -40.62 -13.80
N GLN A 109 6.12 -41.59 -14.37
CA GLN A 109 7.46 -41.41 -14.94
C GLN A 109 7.46 -40.68 -16.30
N HIS A 110 6.76 -39.55 -16.43
CA HIS A 110 6.81 -38.73 -17.65
C HIS A 110 7.19 -37.28 -17.32
N LYS A 111 8.39 -36.87 -17.79
CA LYS A 111 8.99 -35.52 -17.76
C LYS A 111 9.31 -34.93 -16.38
N GLU A 112 10.27 -35.52 -15.69
CA GLU A 112 10.76 -35.01 -14.40
C GLU A 112 11.73 -33.81 -14.49
N ILE A 113 12.31 -33.55 -15.67
CA ILE A 113 13.33 -32.50 -15.86
C ILE A 113 12.69 -31.10 -16.07
N ASP A 114 11.43 -31.03 -16.52
CA ASP A 114 10.73 -29.75 -16.76
C ASP A 114 10.07 -29.16 -15.50
N SER A 115 9.59 -29.98 -14.56
CA SER A 115 8.74 -29.52 -13.46
C SER A 115 9.49 -28.68 -12.41
N LYS A 116 10.74 -29.02 -12.09
CA LYS A 116 11.59 -28.26 -11.14
C LYS A 116 11.90 -26.86 -11.66
N THR A 117 12.22 -26.76 -12.94
CA THR A 117 12.50 -25.50 -13.62
C THR A 117 11.23 -24.66 -13.70
N ALA A 118 10.08 -25.27 -14.05
CA ALA A 118 8.79 -24.58 -14.09
C ALA A 118 8.39 -23.99 -12.72
N ILE A 119 8.55 -24.74 -11.63
CA ILE A 119 8.25 -24.25 -10.27
C ILE A 119 9.15 -23.06 -9.90
N ARG A 120 10.46 -23.15 -10.15
CA ARG A 120 11.39 -22.03 -9.89
C ARG A 120 11.01 -20.79 -10.69
N VAL A 121 10.75 -20.95 -11.99
CA VAL A 121 10.33 -19.85 -12.87
C VAL A 121 9.03 -19.23 -12.37
N MET A 122 8.06 -20.03 -11.92
CA MET A 122 6.81 -19.54 -11.33
C MET A 122 7.07 -18.69 -10.08
N PHE A 123 7.93 -19.15 -9.14
CA PHE A 123 8.27 -18.37 -7.95
C PHE A 123 8.98 -17.06 -8.29
N PHE A 124 9.93 -17.06 -9.23
CA PHE A 124 10.59 -15.84 -9.69
C PHE A 124 9.60 -14.88 -10.35
N PHE A 125 8.68 -15.38 -11.17
CA PHE A 125 7.65 -14.57 -11.79
C PHE A 125 6.71 -13.95 -10.76
N VAL A 126 6.23 -14.73 -9.79
CA VAL A 126 5.40 -14.22 -8.69
C VAL A 126 6.15 -13.17 -7.86
N ALA A 127 7.41 -13.42 -7.52
CA ALA A 127 8.24 -12.46 -6.78
C ALA A 127 8.44 -11.15 -7.57
N ALA A 128 8.66 -11.23 -8.89
CA ALA A 128 8.80 -10.05 -9.75
C ALA A 128 7.49 -9.23 -9.81
N VAL A 129 6.34 -9.89 -9.95
CA VAL A 129 5.02 -9.23 -9.92
C VAL A 129 4.78 -8.56 -8.56
N MET A 130 5.08 -9.26 -7.46
CA MET A 130 4.94 -8.71 -6.11
C MET A 130 5.85 -7.49 -5.90
N ALA A 131 7.11 -7.54 -6.34
CA ALA A 131 8.04 -6.41 -6.25
C ALA A 131 7.56 -5.22 -7.07
N PHE A 132 7.00 -5.44 -8.26
CA PHE A 132 6.41 -4.38 -9.07
C PHE A 132 5.21 -3.72 -8.38
N LEU A 133 4.33 -4.51 -7.76
CA LEU A 133 3.20 -4.00 -6.98
C LEU A 133 3.67 -3.22 -5.74
N ASP A 134 4.74 -3.66 -5.07
CA ASP A 134 5.32 -2.96 -3.92
C ASP A 134 5.90 -1.59 -4.34
N CYS A 135 6.57 -1.51 -5.50
CA CYS A 135 7.01 -0.24 -6.07
C CYS A 135 5.86 0.73 -6.33
N ILE A 136 4.72 0.24 -6.85
CA ILE A 136 3.51 1.03 -7.04
C ILE A 136 2.95 1.50 -5.68
N ALA A 137 2.92 0.62 -4.67
CA ALA A 137 2.47 0.97 -3.33
C ALA A 137 3.35 2.06 -2.69
N ILE A 138 4.67 1.95 -2.83
CA ILE A 138 5.65 2.97 -2.38
C ILE A 138 5.39 4.30 -3.10
N TRP A 139 5.09 4.27 -4.41
CA TRP A 139 4.76 5.49 -5.15
C TRP A 139 3.50 6.17 -4.61
N PHE A 140 2.41 5.43 -4.38
CA PHE A 140 1.21 5.97 -3.76
C PHE A 140 1.48 6.52 -2.35
N TRP A 141 2.28 5.79 -1.56
CA TRP A 141 2.69 6.23 -0.23
C TRP A 141 3.44 7.56 -0.29
N MET A 142 4.37 7.72 -1.22
CA MET A 142 5.08 8.99 -1.44
C MET A 142 4.16 10.14 -1.84
N VAL A 143 3.15 9.89 -2.68
CA VAL A 143 2.17 10.92 -3.08
C VAL A 143 1.41 11.43 -1.85
N VAL A 144 0.91 10.52 -1.00
CA VAL A 144 0.21 10.91 0.24
C VAL A 144 1.16 11.59 1.23
N TYR A 145 2.40 11.12 1.34
CA TYR A 145 3.41 11.74 2.20
C TYR A 145 3.72 13.18 1.79
N ARG A 146 3.83 13.46 0.48
CA ARG A 146 4.03 14.82 -0.02
C ARG A 146 2.83 15.71 0.29
N ALA A 147 1.61 15.21 0.15
CA ALA A 147 0.41 15.95 0.55
C ALA A 147 0.42 16.27 2.06
N TYR A 148 0.76 15.28 2.89
CA TYR A 148 0.91 15.46 4.34
C TYR A 148 1.95 16.55 4.68
N GLN A 149 3.14 16.51 4.07
CA GLN A 149 4.19 17.50 4.31
C GLN A 149 3.75 18.91 3.89
N HIS A 150 3.07 19.03 2.75
CA HIS A 150 2.56 20.32 2.27
C HIS A 150 1.58 20.94 3.28
N MET A 151 0.59 20.19 3.75
CA MET A 151 -0.37 20.68 4.75
C MET A 151 0.27 20.98 6.11
N LYS A 152 1.23 20.16 6.55
CA LYS A 152 1.94 20.42 7.81
C LYS A 152 2.73 21.74 7.75
N GLY A 153 3.39 22.03 6.62
CA GLY A 153 4.12 23.28 6.44
C GLY A 153 3.22 24.52 6.51
N VAL A 154 2.01 24.45 5.94
CA VAL A 154 1.01 25.53 6.03
C VAL A 154 0.56 25.75 7.48
N GLU A 155 0.30 24.68 8.24
CA GLU A 155 -0.13 24.78 9.65
C GLU A 155 0.95 25.40 10.57
N GLU A 156 2.23 25.14 10.29
CA GLU A 156 3.35 25.74 11.04
C GLU A 156 3.48 27.24 10.73
N TYR A 157 3.29 27.65 9.47
CA TYR A 157 3.30 29.05 9.06
C TYR A 157 2.17 29.86 9.74
N ASP A 158 0.94 29.35 9.72
CA ASP A 158 -0.22 30.01 10.33
C ASP A 158 -0.08 30.14 11.85
N ARG A 159 0.46 29.11 12.52
CA ARG A 159 0.78 29.19 13.94
C ARG A 159 1.81 30.27 14.23
N GLY A 160 2.88 30.33 13.43
CA GLY A 160 3.93 31.35 13.54
C GLY A 160 3.36 32.78 13.50
N GLN A 161 2.46 33.07 12.55
CA GLN A 161 1.79 34.37 12.48
C GLN A 161 0.89 34.64 13.69
N THR A 162 0.14 33.64 14.15
CA THR A 162 -0.75 33.78 15.31
C THR A 162 0.02 34.15 16.58
N TYR A 163 1.21 33.59 16.78
CA TYR A 163 2.07 33.94 17.92
C TYR A 163 2.59 35.37 17.85
N GLN A 164 2.98 35.85 16.66
CA GLN A 164 3.43 37.24 16.47
C GLN A 164 2.32 38.26 16.79
N VAL A 165 1.06 37.96 16.47
CA VAL A 165 -0.07 38.84 16.80
C VAL A 165 -0.29 38.91 18.32
N LYS A 166 -0.15 37.80 19.04
CA LYS A 166 -0.34 37.78 20.51
C LYS A 166 0.79 38.46 21.30
N LEU A 167 1.97 38.61 20.71
CA LEU A 167 3.11 39.30 21.35
C LEU A 167 3.06 40.82 21.20
N ASN A 168 2.23 41.34 20.29
CA ASN A 168 2.10 42.77 20.00
C ASN A 168 0.85 43.43 20.63
N VAL A 169 0.17 42.74 21.56
CA VAL A 169 -1.00 43.23 22.32
C VAL A 169 -0.68 43.16 23.80
#